data_AF-A0A7Y0D9N8-F1
#
_entry.id   AF-A0A7Y0D9N8-F1
#
_cell.length_a   1.000
_cell.length_b   1.000
_cell.length_c   1.000
_cell.angle_alpha   90.00
_cell.angle_beta   90.00
_cell.angle_gamma   90.00
#
_symmetry.space_group_name_H-M   'P 1'
#
loop_
_entity.id
_entity.type
_entity.pdbx_description
1 polymer ?
#
loop_
_entity_poly.entity_id
_entity_poly.type
_entity_poly.pdbx_seq_one_letter_code
_entity_poly.pdbx_strand_id
1 'polypeptide(L)'
;MIDAGVDVGEADADDTDTRAPAVRTGGPWDVDDAPGAGPRVDLGAILLPAVQGMELRMEIDKATGAVSAAAVSVEGSTLQIQAFAAPRTEGIWDDIRAEIAESVIKQGGSADDLPGPFGRELL
;
A
#
# COMPACT_ATOMS: atom_id res chain seq x y z
N MET A 1 59.96 3.58 -18.56
CA MET A 1 59.84 4.61 -17.51
C MET A 1 59.08 5.76 -18.16
N ILE A 2 57.87 6.04 -17.65
CA ILE A 2 56.89 7.10 -18.03
C ILE A 2 56.44 7.05 -19.52
N ASP A 3 55.16 7.10 -19.86
CA ASP A 3 54.16 8.08 -19.44
C ASP A 3 52.75 7.46 -19.37
N ALA A 4 51.94 8.01 -18.48
CA ALA A 4 50.57 7.63 -18.19
C ALA A 4 49.64 8.72 -18.74
N GLY A 5 48.48 8.31 -19.25
CA GLY A 5 47.29 9.15 -19.24
C GLY A 5 46.66 9.46 -20.60
N VAL A 6 45.34 9.68 -20.51
CA VAL A 6 44.36 10.07 -21.54
C VAL A 6 43.79 8.83 -22.27
N ASP A 7 42.49 8.56 -22.29
CA ASP A 7 41.35 9.47 -22.42
C ASP A 7 40.02 8.86 -21.92
N VAL A 8 39.06 9.76 -21.73
CA VAL A 8 37.69 9.68 -21.22
C VAL A 8 36.77 8.58 -21.76
N GLY A 9 35.81 8.20 -20.92
CA GLY A 9 34.63 7.44 -21.31
C GLY A 9 33.60 7.37 -20.18
N GLU A 10 33.13 8.53 -19.71
CA GLU A 10 31.92 8.62 -18.88
C GLU A 10 30.74 8.27 -19.78
N ALA A 11 30.23 7.04 -19.65
CA ALA A 11 29.03 6.61 -20.32
C ALA A 11 27.84 6.96 -19.43
N ASP A 12 27.32 8.18 -19.62
CA ASP A 12 25.96 8.55 -19.26
C ASP A 12 24.98 7.56 -19.91
N ALA A 13 24.49 6.60 -19.12
CA ALA A 13 23.33 5.80 -19.47
C ALA A 13 22.10 6.48 -18.86
N ASP A 14 21.63 7.51 -19.55
CA ASP A 14 20.27 8.05 -19.41
C ASP A 14 19.29 6.98 -19.92
N ASP A 15 19.02 5.97 -19.11
CA ASP A 15 17.99 4.97 -19.36
C ASP A 15 16.67 5.51 -18.82
N THR A 16 16.10 6.50 -19.51
CA THR A 16 14.69 6.85 -19.35
C THR A 16 13.86 5.71 -19.93
N ASP A 17 13.67 4.65 -19.14
CA ASP A 17 12.70 3.57 -19.37
C ASP A 17 11.30 4.19 -19.36
N THR A 18 10.90 4.75 -20.51
CA THR A 18 9.52 5.16 -20.79
C THR A 18 8.72 3.88 -21.06
N ARG A 19 8.52 3.08 -20.01
CA ARG A 19 7.63 1.95 -20.05
C ARG A 19 6.20 2.48 -20.19
N ALA A 20 5.55 2.15 -21.31
CA ALA A 20 4.13 2.42 -21.49
C ALA A 20 3.35 1.96 -20.25
N PRO A 21 2.40 2.77 -19.72
CA PRO A 21 1.74 2.45 -18.46
C PRO A 21 1.06 1.09 -18.60
N ALA A 22 1.48 0.13 -17.77
CA ALA A 22 0.82 -1.15 -17.67
C ALA A 22 -0.65 -0.89 -17.34
N VAL A 23 -1.56 -1.42 -18.14
CA VAL A 23 -3.00 -1.35 -17.87
C VAL A 23 -3.23 -2.02 -16.51
N ARG A 24 -3.41 -1.23 -15.44
CA ARG A 24 -3.66 -1.75 -14.10
C ARG A 24 -4.96 -2.54 -14.12
N THR A 25 -4.90 -3.78 -13.66
CA THR A 25 -6.08 -4.66 -13.51
C THR A 25 -6.62 -4.68 -12.08
N GLY A 26 -5.90 -4.06 -11.13
CA GLY A 26 -6.27 -3.99 -9.71
C GLY A 26 -5.82 -2.68 -9.06
N GLY A 27 -6.52 -2.29 -8.00
CA GLY A 27 -6.20 -1.13 -7.17
C GLY A 27 -5.12 -1.43 -6.12
N PRO A 28 -4.87 -0.51 -5.15
CA PRO A 28 -5.58 0.74 -4.92
C PRO A 28 -5.49 1.74 -6.08
N TRP A 29 -6.53 2.54 -6.23
CA TRP A 29 -6.66 3.53 -7.31
C TRP A 29 -6.53 4.94 -6.76
N ASP A 30 -5.88 5.81 -7.52
CA ASP A 30 -6.01 7.25 -7.31
C ASP A 30 -7.47 7.67 -7.59
N VAL A 31 -7.93 8.72 -6.91
CA VAL A 31 -9.34 9.14 -6.93
C VAL A 31 -9.83 9.45 -8.36
N ASP A 32 -8.96 10.01 -9.19
CA ASP A 32 -9.27 10.41 -10.57
C ASP A 32 -9.30 9.22 -11.55
N ASP A 33 -8.64 8.11 -11.20
CA ASP A 33 -8.48 6.93 -12.04
C ASP A 33 -9.37 5.75 -11.61
N ALA A 34 -10.07 5.88 -10.48
CA ALA A 34 -10.81 4.79 -9.89
C ALA A 34 -11.96 4.31 -10.79
N PRO A 35 -12.05 3.00 -11.13
CA PRO A 35 -13.11 2.48 -11.97
C PRO A 35 -14.45 2.51 -11.22
N GLY A 36 -15.52 2.75 -11.98
CA GLY A 36 -16.90 2.73 -11.49
C GLY A 36 -17.33 4.03 -10.81
N ALA A 37 -18.48 4.56 -11.24
CA ALA A 37 -19.09 5.79 -10.73
C ALA A 37 -20.02 5.55 -9.51
N GLY A 38 -19.87 4.43 -8.82
CA GLY A 38 -20.73 4.05 -7.69
C GLY A 38 -20.46 4.88 -6.43
N PRO A 39 -21.39 4.87 -5.45
CA PRO A 39 -21.18 5.53 -4.18
C PRO A 39 -19.96 4.95 -3.44
N ARG A 40 -19.21 5.82 -2.78
CA ARG A 40 -18.05 5.47 -1.96
C ARG A 40 -18.23 6.03 -0.56
N VAL A 41 -17.77 5.29 0.44
CA VAL A 41 -17.66 5.75 1.81
C VAL A 41 -16.29 6.36 2.00
N ASP A 42 -16.27 7.59 2.53
CA ASP A 42 -15.04 8.29 2.86
C ASP A 42 -14.54 7.87 4.25
N LEU A 43 -13.36 7.25 4.29
CA LEU A 43 -12.65 6.83 5.50
C LEU A 43 -11.43 7.73 5.79
N GLY A 44 -11.38 8.92 5.19
CA GLY A 44 -10.26 9.85 5.27
C GLY A 44 -9.19 9.55 4.22
N ALA A 45 -8.29 8.61 4.52
CA ALA A 45 -7.20 8.25 3.60
C ALA A 45 -7.63 7.27 2.49
N ILE A 46 -8.83 6.68 2.61
CA ILE A 46 -9.33 5.62 1.71
C ILE A 46 -10.78 5.93 1.35
N LEU A 47 -11.11 5.82 0.05
CA LEU A 47 -12.48 5.80 -0.44
C LEU A 47 -12.92 4.37 -0.73
N LEU A 48 -13.82 3.83 0.08
CA LEU A 48 -14.28 2.45 -0.03
C LEU A 48 -15.56 2.34 -0.89
N PRO A 49 -15.60 1.56 -1.98
CA PRO A 49 -16.82 1.33 -2.73
C PRO A 49 -17.92 0.70 -1.87
N ALA A 50 -19.13 1.23 -1.91
CA ALA A 50 -20.27 0.62 -1.25
C ALA A 50 -20.86 -0.49 -2.11
N VAL A 51 -20.88 -1.71 -1.58
CA VAL A 51 -21.48 -2.88 -2.23
C VAL A 51 -22.77 -3.31 -1.52
N GLN A 52 -23.64 -4.01 -2.23
CA GLN A 52 -24.90 -4.48 -1.66
C GLN A 52 -24.65 -5.49 -0.53
N GLY A 53 -25.39 -5.36 0.57
CA GLY A 53 -25.25 -6.25 1.74
C GLY A 53 -24.03 -5.94 2.62
N MET A 54 -23.31 -4.85 2.35
CA MET A 54 -22.20 -4.39 3.16
C MET A 54 -22.66 -3.74 4.46
N GLU A 55 -22.14 -4.25 5.57
CA GLU A 55 -22.20 -3.58 6.88
C GLU A 55 -20.86 -2.95 7.19
N LEU A 56 -20.87 -1.68 7.61
CA LEU A 56 -19.66 -0.93 7.93
C LEU A 56 -19.68 -0.46 9.38
N ARG A 57 -18.60 -0.75 10.12
CA ARG A 57 -18.33 -0.20 11.45
C ARG A 57 -17.04 0.62 11.38
N MET A 58 -17.15 1.91 11.66
CA MET A 58 -16.01 2.82 11.69
C MET A 58 -15.54 3.03 13.13
N GLU A 59 -14.23 3.07 13.31
CA GLU A 59 -13.57 3.51 14.54
C GLU A 59 -13.03 4.92 14.32
N ILE A 60 -13.38 5.81 15.24
CA ILE A 60 -13.00 7.23 15.16
C ILE A 60 -12.00 7.50 16.29
N ASP A 61 -10.84 8.01 15.93
CA ASP A 61 -9.89 8.56 16.89
C ASP A 61 -10.51 9.80 17.55
N LYS A 62 -10.68 9.76 18.87
CA LYS A 62 -11.41 10.81 19.61
C LYS A 62 -10.63 12.13 19.70
N ALA A 63 -9.31 12.11 19.54
CA ALA A 63 -8.48 13.30 19.65
C ALA A 63 -8.48 14.10 18.35
N THR A 64 -8.43 13.40 17.22
CA THR A 64 -8.33 13.99 15.88
C THR A 64 -9.67 14.05 15.15
N GLY A 65 -10.64 13.20 15.54
CA GLY A 65 -11.90 13.00 14.82
C GLY A 65 -11.75 12.21 13.52
N ALA A 66 -10.55 11.71 13.21
CA ALA A 66 -10.29 10.95 12.00
C ALA A 66 -10.75 9.50 12.14
N VAL A 67 -11.11 8.87 11.02
CA VAL A 67 -11.38 7.42 10.97
C VAL A 67 -10.04 6.68 11.09
N SER A 68 -9.86 5.92 12.16
CA SER A 68 -8.63 5.14 12.41
C SER A 68 -8.70 3.74 11.80
N ALA A 69 -9.89 3.15 11.79
CA ALA A 69 -10.13 1.82 11.24
C ALA A 69 -11.56 1.69 10.72
N ALA A 70 -11.77 0.75 9.81
CA ALA A 70 -13.09 0.33 9.40
C ALA A 70 -13.16 -1.21 9.32
N ALA A 71 -14.18 -1.78 9.93
CA ALA A 71 -14.54 -3.18 9.76
C ALA A 71 -15.72 -3.29 8.78
N VAL A 72 -15.55 -4.08 7.74
CA VAL A 72 -16.51 -4.32 6.66
C VAL A 72 -16.96 -5.76 6.77
N SER A 73 -18.26 -6.01 6.82
CA SER A 73 -18.81 -7.36 6.79
C SER A 73 -19.75 -7.52 5.59
N VAL A 74 -19.57 -8.60 4.83
CA VAL A 74 -20.37 -8.95 3.64
C VAL A 74 -20.53 -10.47 3.62
N GLU A 75 -21.77 -10.97 3.59
CA GLU A 75 -22.08 -12.41 3.47
C GLU A 75 -21.31 -13.33 4.45
N GLY A 76 -21.12 -12.86 5.70
CA GLY A 76 -20.40 -13.61 6.74
C GLY A 76 -18.86 -13.52 6.67
N SER A 77 -18.32 -12.87 5.64
CA SER A 77 -16.90 -12.50 5.56
C SER A 77 -16.68 -11.14 6.23
N THR A 78 -15.54 -10.96 6.90
CA THR A 78 -15.17 -9.68 7.51
C THR A 78 -13.77 -9.25 7.06
N LEU A 79 -13.65 -7.99 6.67
CA LEU A 79 -12.41 -7.32 6.29
C LEU A 79 -12.17 -6.15 7.24
N GLN A 80 -10.98 -6.07 7.83
CA GLN A 80 -10.55 -4.92 8.61
C GLN A 80 -9.58 -4.07 7.79
N ILE A 81 -9.85 -2.78 7.72
CA ILE A 81 -9.10 -1.81 6.93
C ILE A 81 -8.54 -0.75 7.86
N GLN A 82 -7.24 -0.51 7.78
CA GLN A 82 -6.53 0.53 8.53
C GLN A 82 -5.49 1.17 7.62
N ALA A 83 -5.46 2.50 7.59
CA ALA A 83 -4.48 3.25 6.83
C ALA A 83 -3.41 3.78 7.80
N PHE A 84 -2.16 3.48 7.50
CA PHE A 84 -1.02 3.93 8.29
C PHE A 84 -0.10 4.77 7.42
N ALA A 85 0.52 5.79 8.00
CA ALA A 85 1.54 6.60 7.35
C ALA A 85 2.75 6.71 8.28
N ALA A 86 3.89 6.14 7.87
CA ALA A 86 5.13 6.32 8.60
C ALA A 86 5.71 7.73 8.34
N PRO A 87 6.40 8.32 9.33
CA PRO A 87 7.24 9.48 9.10
C PRO A 87 8.25 9.18 7.98
N ARG A 88 8.52 10.17 7.12
CA ARG A 88 9.43 10.02 5.97
C ARG A 88 10.87 9.65 6.36
N THR A 89 11.24 9.81 7.63
CA THR A 89 12.62 9.82 8.10
C THR A 89 13.10 8.53 8.77
N GLU A 90 12.22 7.64 9.21
CA GLU A 90 12.60 6.61 10.21
C GLU A 90 12.56 5.16 9.73
N GLY A 91 12.13 4.86 8.50
CA GLY A 91 12.26 3.49 7.94
C GLY A 91 11.52 2.38 8.72
N ILE A 92 10.57 2.73 9.59
CA ILE A 92 9.91 1.83 10.54
C ILE A 92 9.04 0.72 9.92
N TRP A 93 8.85 0.73 8.60
CA TRP A 93 7.95 -0.22 7.93
C TRP A 93 8.46 -1.66 7.94
N ASP A 94 9.77 -1.86 7.94
CA ASP A 94 10.36 -3.20 8.03
C ASP A 94 10.05 -3.84 9.39
N ASP A 95 10.19 -3.07 10.47
CA ASP A 95 9.89 -3.52 11.83
C ASP A 95 8.39 -3.79 12.01
N ILE A 96 7.53 -2.86 11.57
CA ILE A 96 6.07 -3.03 11.65
C ILE A 96 5.60 -4.26 10.87
N ARG A 97 6.14 -4.51 9.67
CA ARG A 97 5.79 -5.73 8.91
C ARG A 97 6.21 -6.99 9.67
N ALA A 98 7.40 -7.01 10.26
CA ALA A 98 7.86 -8.14 11.04
C ALA A 98 6.93 -8.42 12.23
N GLU A 99 6.51 -7.39 12.96
CA GLU A 99 5.57 -7.50 14.09
C GLU A 99 4.19 -8.03 13.65
N ILE A 100 3.66 -7.52 12.53
CA ILE A 100 2.37 -7.98 11.98
C ILE A 100 2.46 -9.45 11.56
N ALA A 101 3.49 -9.84 10.82
CA ALA A 101 3.69 -11.21 10.38
C ALA A 101 3.78 -12.17 11.59
N GLU A 102 4.55 -11.80 12.61
CA GLU A 102 4.69 -12.60 13.83
C GLU A 102 3.36 -12.74 14.58
N SER A 103 2.55 -11.67 14.64
CA SER A 103 1.21 -11.68 15.23
C SER A 103 0.25 -12.62 14.49
N VAL A 104 0.27 -12.63 13.16
CA VAL A 104 -0.56 -13.52 12.32
C VAL A 104 -0.17 -14.98 12.55
N ILE A 105 1.14 -15.28 12.54
CA ILE A 105 1.65 -16.63 12.78
C ILE A 105 1.27 -17.14 14.18
N LYS A 106 1.36 -16.28 15.20
CA LYS A 106 0.96 -16.61 16.59
C LYS A 106 -0.53 -16.96 16.71
N GLN A 107 -1.38 -16.41 15.84
CA GLN A 107 -2.81 -16.71 15.77
C GLN A 107 -3.14 -17.97 14.96
N GLY A 108 -2.11 -18.68 14.45
CA GLY A 108 -2.25 -19.90 13.66
C GLY A 108 -2.38 -19.66 12.15
N GLY A 109 -2.12 -18.43 11.68
CA GLY A 109 -2.06 -18.11 10.26
C GLY A 109 -0.68 -18.34 9.62
N SER A 110 -0.56 -17.95 8.36
CA SER A 110 0.70 -17.85 7.62
C SER A 110 0.95 -16.38 7.24
N ALA A 111 2.21 -16.03 7.03
CA ALA A 111 2.59 -14.71 6.55
C ALA A 111 3.83 -14.83 5.64
N ASP A 112 3.70 -14.42 4.38
CA ASP A 112 4.81 -14.35 3.42
C ASP A 112 5.10 -12.89 3.05
N ASP A 113 6.35 -12.44 3.23
CA ASP A 113 6.79 -11.09 2.86
C ASP A 113 7.39 -11.09 1.45
N LEU A 114 6.68 -10.49 0.50
CA LEU A 114 7.00 -10.51 -0.92
C LEU A 114 6.98 -9.10 -1.53
N PRO A 115 7.80 -8.82 -2.57
CA PRO A 115 7.66 -7.59 -3.34
C PRO A 115 6.36 -7.61 -4.16
N GLY A 116 5.53 -6.60 -3.99
CA GLY A 116 4.28 -6.38 -4.71
C GLY A 116 4.28 -5.08 -5.53
N PRO A 117 3.21 -4.84 -6.33
CA PRO A 117 3.10 -3.67 -7.20
C PRO A 117 3.09 -2.32 -6.49
N PHE A 118 2.83 -2.29 -5.17
CA PHE A 118 2.78 -1.06 -4.37
C PHE A 118 3.84 -1.02 -3.24
N GLY A 119 4.84 -1.91 -3.31
CA GLY A 119 5.83 -2.09 -2.26
C GLY A 119 5.78 -3.49 -1.68
N ARG A 120 6.42 -3.72 -0.53
CA ARG A 120 6.42 -5.03 0.13
C ARG A 120 5.05 -5.32 0.75
N GLU A 121 4.56 -6.53 0.52
CA GLU A 121 3.24 -7.01 0.96
C GLU A 121 3.41 -8.23 1.87
N LEU A 122 2.47 -8.41 2.81
CA LEU A 122 2.34 -9.62 3.64
C LEU A 122 1.11 -10.40 3.16
N LEU A 123 1.31 -11.65 2.75
CA LEU A 123 0.25 -12.56 2.27
C LEU A 123 -0.04 -13.69 3.26
#